data_AF-A0A420I403-F1
#
_entry.id   AF-A0A420I403-F1
#
_cell.length_a   1.000
_cell.length_b   1.000
_cell.length_c   1.000
_cell.angle_alpha   90.00
_cell.angle_beta   90.00
_cell.angle_gamma   90.00
#
_symmetry.space_group_name_H-M   'P 1'
#
loop_
_entity.id
_entity.type
_entity.pdbx_description
1 polymer ?
#
loop_
_entity_poly.entity_id
_entity_poly.type
_entity_poly.pdbx_seq_one_letter_code
_entity_poly.pdbx_strand_id
1 'polypeptide(L)'
;MNQPQTPPQSPRPQKYAKRLTRDKRLQVRTLAQEGLTYNVIAKRLDITHRQVQYAMNTAKLTPKKSSGRNSSLTSAQMDELENFITSSAEGRQMSYFEISNLVFPHLGVSEKVIEREMKKRSYTRRLVESMPQRVKAVYDAGGGHVKY
;
A
#
# COMPACT_ATOMS: atom_id res chain seq x y z
N MET A 1 52.76 -12.19 -9.59
CA MET A 1 51.42 -11.98 -10.18
C MET A 1 50.76 -10.83 -9.43
N ASN A 2 50.74 -9.62 -9.98
CA ASN A 2 50.03 -8.49 -9.37
C ASN A 2 48.55 -8.57 -9.76
N GLN A 3 47.66 -8.60 -8.78
CA GLN A 3 46.22 -8.52 -9.05
C GLN A 3 45.83 -7.09 -9.49
N PRO A 4 44.93 -6.94 -10.47
CA PRO A 4 44.43 -5.64 -10.87
C PRO A 4 43.51 -5.08 -9.78
N GLN A 5 43.79 -3.86 -9.31
CA GLN A 5 42.91 -3.13 -8.40
C GLN A 5 41.67 -2.66 -9.17
N THR A 6 40.48 -3.05 -8.72
CA THR A 6 39.22 -2.48 -9.20
C THR A 6 39.10 -1.02 -8.73
N PRO A 7 38.73 -0.07 -9.59
CA PRO A 7 38.54 1.32 -9.19
C PRO A 7 37.38 1.44 -8.18
N PRO A 8 37.46 2.38 -7.21
CA PRO A 8 36.42 2.57 -6.22
C PRO A 8 35.10 2.94 -6.90
N GLN A 9 34.06 2.16 -6.61
CA GLN A 9 32.74 2.34 -7.19
C GLN A 9 32.09 3.61 -6.62
N SER A 10 31.96 4.65 -7.44
CA SER A 10 31.27 5.89 -7.04
C SER A 10 29.80 5.59 -6.72
N PRO A 11 29.28 6.00 -5.55
CA PRO A 11 27.90 5.70 -5.16
C PRO A 11 26.91 6.32 -6.14
N ARG A 12 25.94 5.50 -6.58
CA ARG A 12 24.89 5.93 -7.51
C ARG A 12 24.14 7.14 -6.93
N PRO A 13 24.00 8.26 -7.67
CA PRO A 13 23.38 9.47 -7.14
C PRO A 13 21.93 9.16 -6.74
N GLN A 14 21.63 9.34 -5.45
CA GLN A 14 20.26 9.23 -4.94
C GLN A 14 19.42 10.35 -5.54
N LYS A 15 18.43 10.02 -6.39
CA LYS A 15 17.54 10.97 -7.07
C LYS A 15 16.77 11.89 -6.10
N TYR A 16 16.68 11.53 -4.83
CA TYR A 16 15.97 12.30 -3.80
C TYR A 16 16.59 12.10 -2.42
N ALA A 17 16.71 13.19 -1.66
CA ALA A 17 17.19 13.14 -0.28
C ALA A 17 16.17 12.40 0.62
N LYS A 18 16.66 11.49 1.47
CA LYS A 18 15.82 10.78 2.45
C LYS A 18 15.18 11.79 3.42
N ARG A 19 13.94 11.53 3.83
CA ARG A 19 13.27 12.34 4.87
C ARG A 19 14.03 12.21 6.19
N LEU A 20 14.18 13.32 6.91
CA LEU A 20 14.75 13.29 8.26
C LEU A 20 13.90 12.44 9.19
N THR A 21 14.55 11.65 10.03
CA THR A 21 13.91 10.94 11.15
C THR A 21 13.46 11.93 12.23
N ARG A 22 12.64 11.44 13.17
CA ARG A 22 12.24 12.24 14.35
C ARG A 22 13.47 12.73 15.12
N ASP A 23 14.43 11.84 15.37
CA ASP A 23 15.59 12.15 16.21
C ASP A 23 16.51 13.18 15.54
N LYS A 24 16.73 13.07 14.22
CA LYS A 24 17.48 14.11 13.48
C LYS A 24 16.77 15.46 13.54
N ARG A 25 15.43 15.51 13.47
CA ARG A 25 14.68 16.77 13.64
C ARG A 25 14.79 17.33 15.05
N LEU A 26 14.80 16.47 16.06
CA LEU A 26 15.01 16.87 17.45
C LEU A 26 16.40 17.49 17.63
N GLN A 27 17.45 16.81 17.14
CA GLN A 27 18.82 17.33 17.17
C GLN A 27 18.95 18.68 16.46
N VAL A 28 18.33 18.85 15.29
CA VAL A 28 18.31 20.16 14.60
C VAL A 28 17.74 21.25 15.50
N ARG A 29 16.61 21.01 16.17
CA ARG A 29 16.00 22.01 17.04
C ARG A 29 16.84 22.31 18.27
N THR A 30 17.40 21.27 18.91
CA THR A 30 18.29 21.43 20.07
C THR A 30 19.50 22.29 19.71
N LEU A 31 20.19 21.98 18.60
CA LEU A 31 21.35 22.75 18.16
C LEU A 31 20.98 24.19 17.75
N ALA A 32 19.79 24.40 17.17
CA ALA A 32 19.32 25.75 16.87
C ALA A 32 18.98 26.54 18.15
N GLN A 33 18.45 25.89 19.19
CA GLN A 33 18.22 26.50 20.50
C GLN A 33 19.54 26.87 21.21
N GLU A 34 20.60 26.10 20.98
CA GLU A 34 21.98 26.42 21.41
C GLU A 34 22.60 27.59 20.61
N GLY A 35 21.89 28.15 19.62
CA GLY A 35 22.34 29.30 18.84
C GLY A 35 23.21 28.94 17.62
N LEU A 36 23.31 27.66 17.24
CA LEU A 36 24.09 27.28 16.06
C LEU A 36 23.38 27.72 14.78
N THR A 37 24.17 28.21 13.81
CA THR A 37 23.65 28.57 12.49
C THR A 37 23.28 27.33 11.68
N TYR A 38 22.32 27.48 10.76
CA TYR A 38 21.82 26.36 9.96
C TYR A 38 22.90 25.68 9.11
N ASN A 39 23.89 26.44 8.63
CA ASN A 39 25.03 25.90 7.89
C ASN A 39 25.91 24.99 8.76
N VAL A 40 26.12 25.35 10.02
CA VAL A 40 26.90 24.54 10.97
C VAL A 40 26.10 23.28 11.34
N ILE A 41 24.80 23.41 11.61
CA ILE A 41 23.93 22.28 11.90
C ILE A 41 23.88 21.29 10.73
N ALA A 42 23.74 21.79 9.50
CA ALA A 42 23.72 20.99 8.28
C ALA A 42 25.01 20.17 8.13
N LYS A 43 26.17 20.80 8.33
CA LYS A 43 27.48 20.12 8.31
C LYS A 43 27.62 19.10 9.44
N ARG A 44 27.23 19.46 10.68
CA ARG A 44 27.37 18.60 11.86
C ARG A 44 26.50 17.34 11.79
N LEU A 45 25.30 17.44 11.20
CA LEU A 45 24.35 16.33 11.12
C LEU A 45 24.36 15.59 9.77
N ASP A 46 25.25 15.99 8.86
CA ASP A 46 25.34 15.52 7.47
C ASP A 46 23.96 15.52 6.77
N ILE A 47 23.36 16.71 6.73
CA ILE A 47 22.07 16.97 6.08
C ILE A 47 22.13 18.28 5.30
N THR A 48 21.19 18.47 4.40
CA THR A 48 21.11 19.70 3.60
C THR A 48 20.58 20.87 4.42
N HIS A 49 21.00 22.09 4.06
CA HIS A 49 20.47 23.34 4.65
C HIS A 49 18.94 23.42 4.55
N ARG A 50 18.36 22.99 3.42
CA ARG A 50 16.89 22.93 3.22
C ARG A 50 16.21 21.98 4.22
N GLN A 51 16.84 20.86 4.57
CA GLN A 51 16.30 19.94 5.57
C GLN A 51 16.32 20.56 6.98
N VAL A 52 17.36 21.34 7.31
CA VAL A 52 17.42 22.11 8.57
C VAL A 52 16.28 23.14 8.61
N GLN A 53 16.17 23.96 7.57
CA GLN A 53 15.11 24.97 7.46
C GLN A 53 13.71 24.34 7.56
N TYR A 54 13.47 23.24 6.85
CA TYR A 54 12.21 22.53 6.91
C TYR A 54 11.90 21.97 8.31
N ALA A 55 12.90 21.40 9.01
CA ALA A 55 12.73 20.86 10.36
C ALA A 55 12.43 21.94 11.41
N MET A 56 12.98 23.15 11.24
CA MET A 56 12.69 24.31 12.08
C MET A 56 11.29 24.88 11.82
N ASN A 57 10.89 24.98 10.55
CA ASN A 57 9.60 25.56 10.17
C ASN A 57 8.40 24.62 10.38
N THR A 58 8.63 23.30 10.41
CA THR A 58 7.53 22.35 10.67
C THR A 58 7.24 22.26 12.16
N ALA A 59 5.98 22.43 12.57
CA ALA A 59 5.59 22.30 13.98
C ALA A 59 5.84 20.90 14.56
N LYS A 60 5.65 19.84 13.75
CA LYS A 60 5.75 18.44 14.20
C LYS A 60 7.16 17.86 14.03
N LEU A 61 7.70 17.29 15.11
CA LEU A 61 8.95 16.53 15.10
C LEU A 61 8.80 15.20 14.36
N THR A 62 7.67 14.51 14.49
CA THR A 62 7.44 13.24 13.81
C THR A 62 7.12 13.49 12.32
N PRO A 63 7.89 12.92 11.38
CA PRO A 63 7.58 13.05 9.95
C PRO A 63 6.20 12.48 9.62
N LYS A 64 5.48 13.13 8.70
CA LYS A 64 4.19 12.64 8.20
C LYS A 64 4.39 11.30 7.46
N LYS A 65 3.60 10.28 7.81
CA LYS A 65 3.53 9.01 7.08
C LYS A 65 3.08 9.27 5.64
N SER A 66 3.64 8.54 4.67
CA SER A 66 3.14 8.60 3.29
C SER A 66 1.68 8.14 3.26
N SER A 67 0.87 8.76 2.39
CA SER A 67 -0.51 8.35 2.15
C SER A 67 -0.62 6.92 1.57
N GLY A 68 0.48 6.41 1.00
CA GLY A 68 0.48 5.13 0.30
C GLY A 68 -0.15 5.27 -1.10
N ARG A 69 -0.40 4.13 -1.73
CA ARG A 69 -1.09 4.05 -3.02
C ARG A 69 -2.60 4.19 -2.80
N ASN A 70 -3.26 4.99 -3.63
CA ASN A 70 -4.71 5.11 -3.59
C ASN A 70 -5.39 3.78 -3.96
N SER A 71 -6.65 3.61 -3.52
CA SER A 71 -7.45 2.45 -3.95
C SER A 71 -7.67 2.48 -5.46
N SER A 72 -7.80 1.30 -6.07
CA SER A 72 -8.16 1.17 -7.49
C SER A 72 -9.62 1.49 -7.75
N LEU A 73 -10.49 1.37 -6.74
CA LEU A 73 -11.92 1.65 -6.84
C LEU A 73 -12.26 2.92 -6.06
N THR A 74 -13.13 3.74 -6.63
CA THR A 74 -13.68 4.91 -5.92
C THR A 74 -14.67 4.46 -4.85
N SER A 75 -14.98 5.34 -3.90
CA SER A 75 -15.99 5.03 -2.87
C SER A 75 -17.36 4.72 -3.49
N ALA A 76 -17.78 5.48 -4.50
CA ALA A 76 -19.05 5.30 -5.18
C ALA A 76 -19.16 3.96 -5.91
N GLN A 77 -18.10 3.54 -6.61
CA GLN A 77 -18.03 2.22 -7.26
C GLN A 77 -18.11 1.08 -6.24
N MET A 78 -17.48 1.26 -5.09
CA MET A 78 -17.57 0.30 -4.01
C MET A 78 -18.96 0.25 -3.38
N ASP A 79 -19.65 1.39 -3.26
CA ASP A 79 -21.03 1.45 -2.77
C ASP A 79 -21.99 0.73 -3.73
N GLU A 80 -21.81 0.93 -5.04
CA GLU A 80 -22.57 0.23 -6.08
C GLU A 80 -22.37 -1.29 -6.01
N LEU A 81 -21.12 -1.73 -5.89
CA LEU A 81 -20.77 -3.14 -5.78
C LEU A 81 -21.31 -3.76 -4.48
N GLU A 82 -21.24 -3.04 -3.36
CA GLU A 82 -21.80 -3.48 -2.08
C GLU A 82 -23.33 -3.57 -2.11
N ASN A 83 -23.98 -2.59 -2.71
CA ASN A 83 -25.43 -2.60 -2.92
C ASN A 83 -25.83 -3.80 -3.77
N PHE A 84 -25.13 -4.06 -4.88
CA PHE A 84 -25.40 -5.21 -5.73
C PHE A 84 -25.29 -6.54 -4.98
N ILE A 85 -24.17 -6.75 -4.28
CA ILE A 85 -23.93 -7.98 -3.52
C ILE A 85 -24.97 -8.12 -2.40
N THR A 86 -25.37 -7.04 -1.74
CA THR A 86 -26.26 -7.12 -0.57
C THR A 86 -27.74 -7.22 -0.96
N SER A 87 -28.14 -6.67 -2.12
CA SER A 87 -29.55 -6.54 -2.51
C SER A 87 -30.22 -7.85 -2.93
N SER A 88 -29.48 -8.83 -3.45
CA SER A 88 -30.07 -10.10 -3.92
C SER A 88 -29.34 -11.33 -3.38
N ALA A 89 -30.05 -12.46 -3.28
CA ALA A 89 -29.44 -13.74 -2.89
C ALA A 89 -28.38 -14.19 -3.91
N GLU A 90 -28.65 -13.96 -5.19
CA GLU A 90 -27.73 -14.25 -6.30
C GLU A 90 -26.43 -13.44 -6.19
N GLY A 91 -26.53 -12.12 -5.93
CA GLY A 91 -25.38 -11.25 -5.73
C GLY A 91 -24.48 -11.69 -4.58
N ARG A 92 -25.06 -12.22 -3.49
CA ARG A 92 -24.30 -12.79 -2.36
C ARG A 92 -23.56 -14.09 -2.74
N GLN A 93 -24.15 -14.88 -3.64
CA GLN A 93 -23.64 -16.20 -4.02
C GLN A 93 -22.60 -16.16 -5.15
N MET A 94 -22.62 -15.16 -6.03
CA MET A 94 -21.65 -15.03 -7.13
C MET A 94 -20.22 -14.76 -6.65
N SER A 95 -19.26 -15.51 -7.18
CA SER A 95 -17.82 -15.33 -6.97
C SER A 95 -17.37 -13.90 -7.30
N TYR A 96 -16.28 -13.44 -6.68
CA TYR A 96 -15.73 -12.13 -7.01
C TYR A 96 -15.20 -12.11 -8.45
N PHE A 97 -14.79 -13.26 -8.99
CA PHE A 97 -14.46 -13.42 -10.41
C PHE A 97 -15.66 -13.14 -11.32
N GLU A 98 -16.82 -13.71 -11.03
CA GLU A 98 -18.07 -13.46 -11.79
C GLU A 98 -18.51 -12.01 -11.65
N ILE A 99 -18.46 -11.45 -10.44
CA ILE A 99 -18.79 -10.03 -10.21
C ILE A 99 -17.86 -9.13 -11.02
N SER A 100 -16.57 -9.45 -11.07
CA SER A 100 -15.56 -8.69 -11.81
C SER A 100 -15.74 -8.75 -13.33
N ASN A 101 -15.99 -9.94 -13.89
CA ASN A 101 -15.96 -10.16 -15.33
C ASN A 101 -17.34 -10.13 -15.99
N LEU A 102 -18.39 -10.52 -15.28
CA LEU A 102 -19.75 -10.65 -15.81
C LEU A 102 -20.62 -9.45 -15.45
N VAL A 103 -20.60 -9.03 -14.18
CA VAL A 103 -21.52 -7.98 -13.69
C VAL A 103 -20.90 -6.58 -13.82
N PHE A 104 -19.64 -6.42 -13.43
CA PHE A 104 -18.93 -5.13 -13.43
C PHE A 104 -17.67 -5.13 -14.32
N PRO A 105 -17.73 -5.58 -15.59
CA PRO A 105 -16.56 -5.60 -16.47
C PRO A 105 -16.00 -4.20 -16.75
N HIS A 106 -16.86 -3.18 -16.71
CA HIS A 106 -16.49 -1.78 -16.93
C HIS A 106 -15.56 -1.22 -15.84
N LEU A 107 -15.51 -1.83 -14.65
CA LEU A 107 -14.60 -1.43 -13.59
C LEU A 107 -13.15 -1.81 -13.89
N GLY A 108 -12.91 -2.78 -14.78
CA GLY A 108 -11.57 -3.18 -15.22
C GLY A 108 -10.65 -3.63 -14.08
N VAL A 109 -11.21 -4.02 -12.94
CA VAL A 109 -10.48 -4.53 -11.78
C VAL A 109 -10.46 -6.04 -11.80
N SER A 110 -9.56 -6.64 -11.02
CA SER A 110 -9.55 -8.08 -10.82
C SER A 110 -10.33 -8.49 -9.57
N GLU A 111 -10.72 -9.75 -9.54
CA GLU A 111 -11.31 -10.43 -8.39
C GLU A 111 -10.64 -10.04 -7.05
N LYS A 112 -9.31 -10.11 -6.99
CA LYS A 112 -8.53 -9.84 -5.77
C LYS A 112 -8.63 -8.39 -5.31
N VAL A 113 -8.83 -7.45 -6.24
CA VAL A 113 -9.05 -6.04 -5.90
C VAL A 113 -10.39 -5.90 -5.22
N ILE A 114 -11.45 -6.47 -5.80
CA ILE A 114 -12.81 -6.46 -5.24
C ILE A 114 -12.81 -7.09 -3.85
N GLU A 115 -12.25 -8.30 -3.70
CA GLU A 115 -12.14 -9.00 -2.42
C GLU A 115 -11.44 -8.15 -1.36
N ARG A 116 -10.29 -7.55 -1.70
CA ARG A 116 -9.52 -6.72 -0.77
C ARG A 116 -10.30 -5.47 -0.35
N GLU A 117 -10.94 -4.78 -1.28
CA GLU A 117 -11.70 -3.57 -0.96
C GLU A 117 -12.96 -3.91 -0.14
N MET A 118 -13.63 -5.02 -0.41
CA MET A 118 -14.76 -5.50 0.41
C MET A 118 -14.32 -5.88 1.83
N LYS A 119 -13.18 -6.56 1.99
CA LYS A 119 -12.62 -6.85 3.32
C LYS A 119 -12.28 -5.58 4.11
N LYS A 120 -11.79 -4.52 3.46
CA LYS A 120 -11.55 -3.23 4.13
C LYS A 120 -12.83 -2.60 4.69
N ARG A 121 -13.99 -2.88 4.07
CA ARG A 121 -15.31 -2.48 4.55
C ARG A 121 -15.90 -3.45 5.58
N SER A 122 -15.12 -4.40 6.06
CA SER A 122 -15.55 -5.46 6.99
C SER A 122 -16.64 -6.37 6.41
N TYR A 123 -16.81 -6.41 5.09
CA TYR A 123 -17.73 -7.34 4.46
C TYR A 123 -17.14 -8.76 4.53
N THR A 124 -17.82 -9.64 5.26
CA THR A 124 -17.50 -11.07 5.31
C THR A 124 -18.55 -11.81 4.51
N ARG A 125 -18.14 -12.39 3.38
CA ARG A 125 -19.06 -13.08 2.50
C ARG A 125 -19.46 -14.41 3.12
N ARG A 126 -20.77 -14.63 3.30
CA ARG A 126 -21.31 -15.95 3.59
C ARG A 126 -21.36 -16.71 2.28
N LEU A 127 -20.23 -17.31 1.89
CA LEU A 127 -20.24 -18.28 0.82
C LEU A 127 -21.20 -19.39 1.25
N VAL A 128 -22.12 -19.77 0.35
CA VAL A 128 -22.72 -21.09 0.45
C VAL A 128 -21.56 -22.04 0.15
N GLU A 129 -20.75 -22.35 1.17
CA GLU A 129 -20.04 -23.61 1.20
C GLU A 129 -21.12 -24.67 1.36
N SER A 130 -21.86 -24.95 0.29
CA SER A 130 -22.48 -26.25 0.23
C SER A 130 -21.31 -27.20 -0.09
N MET A 131 -20.74 -27.75 0.98
CA MET A 131 -20.08 -29.05 0.89
C MET A 131 -20.87 -29.97 -0.07
N PRO A 132 -22.22 -30.00 -0.08
CA PRO A 132 -23.01 -30.66 -1.13
C PRO A 132 -22.63 -30.36 -2.60
N GLN A 133 -22.57 -29.10 -3.06
CA GLN A 133 -22.22 -28.78 -4.46
C GLN A 133 -20.75 -28.95 -4.74
N ARG A 134 -19.87 -28.70 -3.77
CA ARG A 134 -18.44 -28.94 -3.88
C ARG A 134 -18.15 -30.43 -4.09
N VAL A 135 -18.77 -31.25 -3.24
CA VAL A 135 -18.70 -32.72 -3.28
C VAL A 135 -19.35 -33.24 -4.55
N LYS A 136 -20.52 -32.72 -4.95
CA LYS A 136 -21.18 -33.07 -6.22
C LYS A 136 -20.28 -32.76 -7.41
N ALA A 137 -19.68 -31.57 -7.48
CA ALA A 137 -18.77 -31.21 -8.56
C ALA A 137 -17.51 -32.08 -8.60
N VAL A 138 -16.97 -32.47 -7.45
CA VAL A 138 -15.83 -33.41 -7.37
C VAL A 138 -16.25 -34.81 -7.83
N TYR A 139 -17.44 -35.29 -7.45
CA TYR A 139 -17.99 -36.56 -7.94
C TYR A 139 -18.26 -36.52 -9.45
N ASP A 140 -18.89 -35.46 -9.95
CA ASP A 140 -19.18 -35.26 -11.38
C ASP A 140 -17.88 -35.14 -12.21
N ALA A 141 -16.82 -34.57 -11.64
CA ALA A 141 -15.49 -34.48 -12.25
C ALA A 141 -14.60 -35.72 -12.04
N GLY A 142 -15.15 -36.82 -11.50
CA GLY A 142 -14.40 -38.08 -11.31
C GLY A 142 -13.25 -38.00 -10.31
N GLY A 143 -13.32 -37.10 -9.33
CA GLY A 143 -12.29 -36.89 -8.31
C GLY A 143 -11.16 -35.92 -8.71
N GLY A 144 -11.28 -35.21 -9.84
CA GLY A 144 -10.31 -34.21 -10.27
C GLY A 144 -10.31 -32.92 -9.42
N HIS A 145 -9.20 -32.17 -9.48
CA HIS A 145 -9.10 -30.86 -8.81
C HIS A 145 -10.00 -29.82 -9.49
N VAL A 146 -11.12 -29.47 -8.85
CA VAL A 146 -12.02 -28.39 -9.30
C VAL A 146 -11.49 -27.04 -8.81
N LYS A 147 -11.21 -26.10 -9.71
CA LYS A 147 -10.89 -24.71 -9.35
C LYS A 147 -12.20 -23.95 -9.13
N TYR A 148 -12.32 -23.39 -7.94
CA TYR A 148 -13.37 -22.45 -7.55
C TYR A 148 -12.84 -21.03 -7.73
#